data_AF-A0A517ZVU5-F1
#
_entry.id   AF-A0A517ZVU5-F1
#
_cell.length_a   1.000
_cell.length_b   1.000
_cell.length_c   1.000
_cell.angle_alpha   90.00
_cell.angle_beta   90.00
_cell.angle_gamma   90.00
#
_symmetry.space_group_name_H-M   'P 1'
#
loop_
_entity.id
_entity.type
_entity.pdbx_description
1 polymer ?
#
loop_
_entity_poly.entity_id
_entity_poly.type
_entity_poly.pdbx_seq_one_letter_code
_entity_poly.pdbx_strand_id
1 'polypeptide(L)'
;MIENGAENQMPVSKPNTPERDERGLFVPGNCGGPGRPKKAPPTPEDRLRTLAENVSNDDWLKIIKEQIRRAKKGQPSAVKWVSERLLPDKALINIEMNSFSGFNSAMPSPEQIDSAIGDAIREVLGIPPSTDSQSVDDQSQPVDQISLTQIDVPQTPPQDS
;
A
#
# COMPACT_ATOMS: atom_id res chain seq x y z
N MET A 1 11.19 -46.56 78.58
CA MET A 1 12.34 -46.98 77.75
C MET A 1 12.32 -46.10 76.51
N ILE A 2 13.38 -45.34 76.31
CA ILE A 2 13.56 -44.38 75.22
C ILE A 2 14.28 -45.14 74.12
N GLU A 3 13.62 -45.35 72.97
CA GLU A 3 14.27 -45.94 71.80
C GLU A 3 14.65 -44.83 70.83
N ASN A 4 15.97 -44.69 70.66
CA ASN A 4 16.62 -43.85 69.66
C ASN A 4 16.55 -44.52 68.28
N GLY A 5 16.52 -43.69 67.24
CA GLY A 5 17.27 -43.98 66.02
C GLY A 5 16.44 -44.31 64.79
N ALA A 6 16.31 -43.33 63.90
CA ALA A 6 16.82 -43.37 62.53
C ALA A 6 16.17 -42.21 61.74
N GLU A 7 16.77 -41.03 61.84
CA GLU A 7 16.48 -39.94 60.92
C GLU A 7 16.92 -40.38 59.52
N ASN A 8 15.95 -40.84 58.74
CA ASN A 8 16.13 -41.23 57.36
C ASN A 8 16.38 -39.95 56.55
N GLN A 9 17.64 -39.54 56.47
CA GLN A 9 18.09 -38.46 55.59
C GLN A 9 17.84 -38.89 54.15
N MET A 10 16.69 -38.48 53.61
CA MET A 10 16.40 -38.54 52.19
C MET A 10 17.53 -37.80 51.45
N PRO A 11 18.14 -38.41 50.41
CA PRO A 11 19.19 -37.75 49.66
C PRO A 11 18.61 -36.51 48.98
N VAL A 12 19.02 -35.34 49.42
CA VAL A 12 18.69 -34.08 48.77
C VAL A 12 19.38 -34.11 47.40
N SER A 13 18.61 -34.39 46.35
CA SER A 13 19.08 -34.36 44.98
C SER A 13 19.61 -32.95 44.67
N LYS A 14 20.90 -32.87 44.32
CA LYS A 14 21.55 -31.63 43.89
C LYS A 14 20.73 -30.99 42.75
N PRO A 15 20.55 -29.66 42.73
CA PRO A 15 19.91 -29.00 41.60
C PRO A 15 20.69 -29.34 40.34
N ASN A 16 19.97 -29.86 39.35
CA ASN A 16 20.49 -30.34 38.08
C ASN A 16 20.89 -29.13 37.23
N THR A 17 21.97 -28.43 37.61
CA THR A 17 22.53 -27.34 36.82
C THR A 17 23.18 -28.00 35.61
N PRO A 18 22.76 -27.68 34.38
CA PRO A 18 23.32 -28.31 33.21
C PRO A 18 24.79 -27.93 33.11
N GLU A 19 25.66 -28.90 33.36
CA GLU A 19 27.10 -28.80 33.21
C GLU A 19 27.42 -28.27 31.80
N ARG A 20 28.33 -27.31 31.74
CA ARG A 20 28.80 -26.65 30.52
C ARG A 20 30.29 -26.89 30.40
N ASP A 21 30.79 -27.02 29.17
CA ASP A 21 32.22 -27.15 28.91
C ASP A 21 32.97 -25.83 29.18
N GLU A 22 34.30 -25.87 29.08
CA GLU A 22 35.18 -24.70 29.24
C GLU A 22 34.92 -23.58 28.21
N ARG A 23 34.14 -23.87 27.17
CA ARG A 23 33.72 -22.94 26.12
C ARG A 23 32.29 -22.41 26.35
N GLY A 24 31.64 -22.80 27.44
CA GLY A 24 30.29 -22.41 27.81
C GLY A 24 29.17 -23.15 27.06
N LEU A 25 29.49 -24.19 26.29
CA LEU A 25 28.53 -25.03 25.58
C LEU A 25 28.00 -26.14 26.48
N PHE A 26 26.79 -26.64 26.18
CA PHE A 26 26.25 -27.79 26.90
C PHE A 26 27.06 -29.05 26.58
N VAL A 27 27.50 -29.79 27.60
CA VAL A 27 28.19 -31.08 27.36
C VAL A 27 27.26 -32.06 26.65
N PRO A 28 27.79 -32.88 25.71
CA PRO A 28 27.01 -33.93 25.05
C PRO A 28 26.40 -34.88 26.09
N GLY A 29 25.09 -35.13 25.98
CA GLY A 29 24.34 -35.96 26.94
C GLY A 29 23.52 -35.17 27.97
N ASN A 30 23.69 -33.84 28.04
CA ASN A 30 22.80 -33.01 28.85
C ASN A 30 21.52 -32.71 28.07
N CYS A 31 20.38 -33.22 28.54
CA CYS A 31 19.08 -32.83 28.03
C CYS A 31 18.90 -31.35 28.37
N GLY A 32 19.01 -30.45 27.38
CA GLY A 32 18.79 -29.01 27.56
C GLY A 32 17.56 -28.79 28.43
N GLY A 33 17.69 -27.94 29.46
CA GLY A 33 16.64 -27.71 30.45
C GLY A 33 15.29 -27.45 29.80
N PRO A 34 14.17 -27.71 30.51
CA PRO A 34 12.83 -27.68 29.95
C PRO A 34 12.66 -26.43 29.09
N GLY A 35 12.65 -26.64 27.77
CA GLY A 35 12.61 -25.55 26.81
C GLY A 35 11.48 -24.61 27.17
N ARG A 36 11.66 -23.31 26.96
CA ARG A 36 10.63 -22.31 27.31
C ARG A 36 9.27 -22.85 26.85
N PRO A 37 8.32 -23.12 27.77
CA PRO A 37 7.04 -23.69 27.39
C PRO A 37 6.44 -22.77 26.32
N LYS A 38 6.04 -23.36 25.19
CA LYS A 38 5.48 -22.61 24.06
C LYS A 38 4.30 -21.81 24.61
N LYS A 39 4.45 -20.49 24.75
CA LYS A 39 3.29 -19.64 25.03
C LYS A 39 2.31 -19.86 23.89
N ALA A 40 1.05 -20.09 24.20
CA ALA A 40 0.01 -20.10 23.19
C ALA A 40 0.14 -18.80 22.38
N PRO A 41 0.15 -18.85 21.04
CA PRO A 41 0.16 -17.64 20.25
C PRO A 41 -1.05 -16.78 20.62
N PRO A 42 -0.90 -15.45 20.69
CA PRO A 42 -2.01 -14.57 21.05
C PRO A 42 -3.16 -14.78 20.06
N THR A 43 -4.37 -14.85 20.60
CA THR A 43 -5.57 -15.01 19.78
C THR A 43 -5.74 -13.79 18.85
N PRO A 44 -6.53 -13.90 17.77
CA PRO A 44 -6.89 -12.73 16.97
C PRO A 44 -7.49 -11.60 17.82
N GLU A 45 -8.29 -11.94 18.82
CA GLU A 45 -8.91 -11.00 19.76
C GLU A 45 -7.88 -10.28 20.63
N ASP A 46 -6.91 -11.01 21.19
CA ASP A 46 -5.83 -10.41 21.99
C ASP A 46 -5.03 -9.39 21.17
N ARG A 47 -4.79 -9.71 19.89
CA ARG A 47 -4.07 -8.82 18.97
C ARG A 47 -4.88 -7.56 18.67
N LEU A 48 -6.17 -7.68 18.39
CA LEU A 48 -7.04 -6.54 18.15
C LEU A 48 -7.20 -5.67 19.39
N ARG A 49 -7.35 -6.29 20.57
CA ARG A 49 -7.42 -5.57 21.85
C ARG A 49 -6.14 -4.80 22.10
N THR A 50 -4.98 -5.44 21.96
CA THR A 50 -3.68 -4.77 22.12
C THR A 50 -3.55 -3.60 21.15
N LEU A 51 -3.98 -3.77 19.90
CA LEU A 51 -3.95 -2.72 18.88
C LEU A 51 -4.85 -1.53 19.27
N ALA A 52 -6.07 -1.80 19.74
CA ALA A 52 -7.03 -0.79 20.17
C ALA A 52 -6.58 -0.03 21.42
N GLU A 53 -5.91 -0.72 22.36
CA GLU A 53 -5.39 -0.11 23.59
C GLU A 53 -4.16 0.77 23.34
N ASN A 54 -3.34 0.45 22.34
CA ASN A 54 -2.05 1.11 22.13
C ASN A 54 -2.03 2.10 20.96
N VAL A 55 -3.00 2.04 20.05
CA VAL A 55 -3.02 2.89 18.85
C VAL A 55 -4.22 3.81 18.88
N SER A 56 -3.95 5.09 19.11
CA SER A 56 -5.00 6.11 19.07
C SER A 56 -5.51 6.33 17.64
N ASN A 57 -6.71 6.90 17.50
CA ASN A 57 -7.24 7.28 16.19
C ASN A 57 -6.32 8.27 15.44
N ASP A 58 -5.61 9.14 16.16
CA ASP A 58 -4.66 10.08 15.55
C ASP A 58 -3.44 9.34 14.99
N ASP A 59 -2.95 8.32 15.69
CA ASP A 59 -1.83 7.50 15.20
C ASP A 59 -2.23 6.69 13.96
N TRP A 60 -3.47 6.19 13.92
CA TRP A 60 -4.02 5.60 12.71
C TRP A 60 -4.02 6.57 11.53
N LEU A 61 -4.46 7.80 11.74
CA LEU A 61 -4.46 8.82 10.69
C LEU A 61 -3.04 9.14 10.21
N LYS A 62 -2.06 9.21 11.11
CA LYS A 62 -0.65 9.42 10.75
C LYS A 62 -0.11 8.27 9.89
N ILE A 63 -0.39 7.02 10.28
CA ILE A 63 0.02 5.84 9.52
C ILE A 63 -0.58 5.88 8.10
N ILE A 64 -1.87 6.16 7.99
CA ILE A 64 -2.57 6.24 6.69
C ILE A 64 -1.95 7.34 5.82
N LYS A 65 -1.76 8.55 6.37
CA LYS A 65 -1.15 9.69 5.65
C LYS A 65 0.25 9.35 5.14
N GLU A 66 1.06 8.71 5.98
CA GLU A 66 2.42 8.30 5.60
C GLU A 66 2.41 7.23 4.50
N GLN A 67 1.50 6.25 4.57
CA GLN A 67 1.35 5.26 3.52
C GLN A 67 0.91 5.88 2.19
N ILE A 68 -0.04 6.83 2.19
CA ILE A 68 -0.42 7.59 1.00
C ILE A 68 0.78 8.37 0.45
N ARG A 69 1.55 9.03 1.32
CA ARG A 69 2.76 9.77 0.91
C ARG A 69 3.80 8.87 0.26
N ARG A 70 4.01 7.65 0.78
CA ARG A 70 4.91 6.64 0.20
C ARG A 70 4.39 6.12 -1.13
N ALA A 71 3.09 5.88 -1.23
CA ALA A 71 2.44 5.44 -2.47
C ALA A 71 2.59 6.49 -3.57
N LYS A 72 2.40 7.79 -3.26
CA LYS A 72 2.62 8.91 -4.19
C LYS A 72 4.06 9.00 -4.69
N LYS A 73 5.03 8.54 -3.89
CA LYS A 73 6.45 8.43 -4.30
C LYS A 73 6.75 7.16 -5.13
N GLY A 74 5.73 6.37 -5.48
CA GLY A 74 5.87 5.16 -6.29
C GLY A 74 6.41 3.95 -5.52
N GLN A 75 6.36 3.92 -4.18
CA GLN A 75 6.79 2.74 -3.44
C GLN A 75 5.81 1.57 -3.64
N PRO A 76 6.23 0.44 -4.24
CA PRO A 76 5.31 -0.64 -4.62
C PRO A 76 4.52 -1.23 -3.45
N SER A 77 5.16 -1.39 -2.29
CA SER A 77 4.52 -1.92 -1.08
C SER A 77 3.42 -1.00 -0.55
N ALA A 78 3.65 0.31 -0.59
CA ALA A 78 2.66 1.30 -0.18
C ALA A 78 1.50 1.41 -1.18
N VAL A 79 1.80 1.40 -2.49
CA VAL A 79 0.78 1.39 -3.55
C VAL A 79 -0.14 0.19 -3.38
N LYS A 80 0.44 -1.01 -3.23
CA LYS A 80 -0.34 -2.24 -2.99
C LYS A 80 -1.20 -2.12 -1.73
N TRP A 81 -0.60 -1.69 -0.61
CA TRP A 81 -1.31 -1.55 0.66
C TRP A 81 -2.51 -0.60 0.56
N VAL A 82 -2.32 0.54 -0.12
CA VAL A 82 -3.37 1.54 -0.34
C VAL A 82 -4.45 0.98 -1.27
N SER A 83 -4.06 0.33 -2.38
CA SER A 83 -5.01 -0.24 -3.33
C SER A 83 -5.88 -1.33 -2.73
N GLU A 84 -5.35 -2.16 -1.83
CA GLU A 84 -6.11 -3.24 -1.19
C GLU A 84 -7.12 -2.74 -0.14
N ARG A 85 -6.94 -1.53 0.39
CA ARG A 85 -7.70 -1.04 1.55
C ARG A 85 -8.61 0.14 1.24
N LEU A 86 -8.21 1.01 0.30
CA LEU A 86 -8.96 2.22 -0.03
C LEU A 86 -9.74 2.09 -1.33
N LEU A 87 -9.34 1.19 -2.23
CA LEU A 87 -10.17 0.91 -3.40
C LEU A 87 -11.20 -0.13 -2.99
N PRO A 88 -12.49 0.08 -3.30
CA PRO A 88 -13.48 -0.97 -3.12
C PRO A 88 -13.10 -2.20 -3.93
N ASP A 89 -13.61 -3.36 -3.53
CA ASP A 89 -13.30 -4.64 -4.18
C ASP A 89 -13.42 -4.48 -5.70
N LYS A 90 -12.45 -5.02 -6.45
CA LYS A 90 -12.41 -4.89 -7.93
C LYS A 90 -13.73 -5.26 -8.60
N ALA A 91 -14.51 -6.13 -7.97
CA ALA A 91 -15.85 -6.53 -8.37
C ALA A 91 -16.90 -5.39 -8.29
N LEU A 92 -16.78 -4.50 -7.31
CA LEU A 92 -17.68 -3.35 -7.13
C LEU A 92 -17.28 -2.19 -8.06
N ILE A 93 -15.99 -1.99 -8.31
CA ILE A 93 -15.49 -0.93 -9.21
C ILE A 93 -15.99 -1.14 -10.64
N ASN A 94 -16.06 -2.38 -11.12
CA ASN A 94 -16.57 -2.66 -12.47
C ASN A 94 -18.08 -2.38 -12.63
N ILE A 95 -18.85 -2.44 -11.54
CA ILE A 95 -20.29 -2.14 -11.55
C ILE A 95 -20.51 -0.62 -11.49
N GLU A 96 -19.70 0.10 -10.69
CA GLU A 96 -19.80 1.55 -10.58
C GLU A 96 -19.17 2.29 -11.76
N MET A 97 -18.04 1.89 -12.34
CA MET A 97 -17.41 2.64 -13.43
C MET A 97 -18.23 2.69 -14.74
N ASN A 98 -19.13 1.72 -14.96
CA ASN A 98 -20.11 1.80 -16.05
C ASN A 98 -21.36 2.65 -15.71
N SER A 99 -21.57 2.94 -14.43
CA SER A 99 -22.71 3.73 -13.93
C SER A 99 -22.33 5.14 -13.48
N PHE A 100 -21.03 5.42 -13.35
CA PHE A 100 -20.50 6.68 -12.84
C PHE A 100 -20.10 7.63 -13.99
N SER A 101 -21.08 8.02 -14.81
CA SER A 101 -20.92 9.13 -15.77
C SER A 101 -20.81 10.51 -15.10
N GLY A 102 -20.81 10.58 -13.77
CA GLY A 102 -20.80 11.83 -12.98
C GLY A 102 -19.45 12.30 -12.42
N PHE A 103 -18.39 11.47 -12.42
CA PHE A 103 -17.10 11.86 -11.82
C PHE A 103 -16.24 12.74 -12.73
N ASN A 104 -16.53 12.77 -14.03
CA ASN A 104 -15.79 13.60 -15.00
C ASN A 104 -16.12 15.11 -14.92
N SER A 105 -16.91 15.57 -13.95
CA SER A 105 -17.25 17.01 -13.82
C SER A 105 -16.37 17.81 -12.86
N ALA A 106 -15.58 17.16 -12.00
CA ALA A 106 -14.78 17.83 -10.97
C ALA A 106 -13.26 17.77 -11.21
N MET A 107 -12.80 16.99 -12.19
CA MET A 107 -11.40 17.00 -12.57
C MET A 107 -11.20 18.10 -13.62
N PRO A 108 -10.28 19.04 -13.41
CA PRO A 108 -10.00 20.04 -14.43
C PRO A 108 -9.58 19.34 -15.73
N SER A 109 -10.16 19.78 -16.85
CA SER A 109 -9.73 19.35 -18.18
C SER A 109 -8.20 19.49 -18.29
N PRO A 110 -7.49 18.63 -19.04
CA PRO A 110 -6.08 18.83 -19.33
C PRO A 110 -5.75 20.28 -19.74
N GLU A 111 -6.63 20.93 -20.50
CA GLU A 111 -6.50 22.34 -20.89
C GLU A 111 -6.60 23.32 -19.70
N GLN A 112 -7.46 23.03 -18.72
CA GLN A 112 -7.58 23.82 -17.48
C GLN A 112 -6.36 23.64 -16.58
N ILE A 113 -5.77 22.44 -16.57
CA ILE A 113 -4.52 22.18 -15.85
C ILE A 113 -3.36 22.94 -16.52
N ASP A 114 -3.26 22.88 -17.84
CA ASP A 114 -2.22 23.57 -18.60
C ASP A 114 -2.35 25.10 -18.48
N SER A 115 -3.58 25.62 -18.52
CA SER A 115 -3.85 27.05 -18.25
C SER A 115 -3.44 27.44 -16.83
N ALA A 116 -3.85 26.66 -15.82
CA ALA A 116 -3.53 26.97 -14.42
C ALA A 116 -2.01 26.91 -14.14
N ILE A 117 -1.29 25.98 -14.78
CA ILE A 117 0.18 25.92 -14.72
C ILE A 117 0.80 27.14 -15.40
N GLY A 118 0.29 27.52 -16.58
CA GLY A 118 0.74 28.72 -17.31
C GLY A 118 0.56 30.00 -16.50
N ASP A 119 -0.58 30.16 -15.83
CA ASP A 119 -0.88 31.32 -15.00
C ASP A 119 0.01 31.39 -13.76
N ALA A 120 0.26 30.26 -13.09
CA ALA A 120 1.16 30.18 -11.95
C ALA A 120 2.61 30.52 -12.31
N ILE A 121 3.09 30.09 -13.49
CA ILE A 121 4.43 30.44 -13.99
C ILE A 121 4.52 31.94 -14.28
N ARG A 122 3.49 32.52 -14.89
CA ARG A 122 3.46 33.97 -15.20
C ARG A 122 3.43 34.84 -13.95
N GLU A 123 2.69 34.45 -12.91
CA GLU A 123 2.67 35.13 -11.63
C GLU A 123 4.07 35.19 -10.99
N VAL A 124 4.79 34.07 -10.99
CA VAL A 124 6.16 33.99 -10.46
C VAL A 124 7.15 34.83 -11.28
N LEU A 125 6.93 34.93 -12.59
CA LEU A 125 7.80 35.68 -13.50
C LEU A 125 7.38 37.15 -13.70
N GLY A 126 6.29 37.60 -13.09
CA GLY A 126 5.75 38.96 -13.26
C GLY A 126 5.26 39.25 -14.69
N ILE A 127 4.89 38.21 -15.44
CA ILE A 127 4.38 38.34 -16.81
C ILE A 127 2.86 38.56 -16.69
N PRO A 128 2.29 39.63 -17.28
CA PRO A 128 0.85 39.84 -17.22
C PRO A 128 0.09 38.69 -17.90
N PRO A 129 -1.12 38.33 -17.44
CA PRO A 129 -1.94 37.31 -18.09
C PRO A 129 -2.21 37.74 -19.54
N SER A 130 -2.04 36.81 -20.48
CA SER A 130 -2.41 37.06 -21.88
C SER A 130 -3.89 37.39 -21.90
N THR A 131 -4.22 38.62 -22.25
CA THR A 131 -5.60 39.04 -22.49
C THR A 131 -5.95 38.58 -23.90
N ASP A 132 -5.99 37.27 -24.13
CA ASP A 132 -6.40 36.76 -25.43
C ASP A 132 -7.93 36.87 -25.51
N SER A 133 -8.32 38.00 -26.10
CA SER A 133 -9.35 38.11 -27.12
C SER A 133 -10.71 37.54 -26.76
N GLN A 134 -11.59 38.45 -26.33
CA GLN A 134 -13.01 38.31 -26.61
C GLN A 134 -13.17 37.89 -28.08
N SER A 135 -13.85 36.76 -28.24
CA SER A 135 -14.44 36.28 -29.47
C SER A 135 -15.01 37.44 -30.29
N VAL A 136 -14.31 37.77 -31.38
CA VAL A 136 -14.97 38.41 -32.51
C VAL A 136 -15.82 37.30 -33.11
N ASP A 137 -17.11 37.35 -32.84
CA ASP A 137 -18.13 36.65 -33.62
C ASP A 137 -18.03 37.15 -35.06
N ASP A 138 -17.16 36.54 -35.86
CA ASP A 138 -17.11 36.76 -37.30
C ASP A 138 -17.89 35.66 -38.01
N GLN A 139 -18.78 36.11 -38.87
CA GLN A 139 -19.82 35.33 -39.47
C GLN A 139 -19.30 34.45 -40.61
N SER A 140 -19.99 33.32 -40.79
CA SER A 140 -20.28 32.69 -42.08
C SER A 140 -19.18 32.70 -43.14
N GLN A 141 -18.61 31.52 -43.42
CA GLN A 141 -18.65 30.95 -44.77
C GLN A 141 -18.72 29.40 -44.68
N PRO A 142 -19.61 28.74 -45.45
CA PRO A 142 -19.59 27.29 -45.61
C PRO A 142 -18.41 26.92 -46.53
N VAL A 143 -17.42 26.20 -46.02
CA VAL A 143 -16.41 25.58 -46.88
C VAL A 143 -17.00 24.32 -47.51
N ASP A 144 -16.98 24.34 -48.83
CA ASP A 144 -17.52 23.33 -49.73
C ASP A 144 -17.03 21.90 -49.44
N GLN A 145 -17.94 20.97 -49.71
CA GLN A 145 -17.71 19.53 -49.68
C GLN A 145 -16.53 19.16 -50.57
N ILE A 146 -15.42 18.72 -49.96
CA ILE A 146 -14.35 18.06 -50.70
C ILE A 146 -14.75 16.59 -50.87
N SER A 147 -15.14 16.26 -52.09
CA SER A 147 -15.43 14.90 -52.56
C SER A 147 -14.30 13.94 -52.22
N LEU A 148 -14.66 12.87 -51.51
CA LEU A 148 -13.80 11.74 -51.19
C LEU A 148 -13.56 10.91 -52.48
N THR A 149 -12.54 11.26 -53.26
CA THR A 149 -12.10 10.42 -54.38
C THR A 149 -11.39 9.18 -53.85
N GLN A 150 -11.85 8.03 -54.33
CA GLN A 150 -11.34 6.67 -54.10
C GLN A 150 -9.82 6.60 -53.97
N ILE A 151 -9.36 6.12 -52.81
CA ILE A 151 -8.00 5.63 -52.63
C ILE A 151 -8.01 4.17 -53.09
N ASP A 152 -7.41 3.94 -54.24
CA ASP A 152 -7.17 2.62 -54.82
C ASP A 152 -6.09 1.90 -53.99
N VAL A 153 -6.42 0.75 -53.41
CA VAL A 153 -5.50 -0.05 -52.58
C VAL A 153 -4.85 -1.10 -53.48
N PRO A 154 -3.52 -1.09 -53.68
CA PRO A 154 -2.86 -2.12 -54.47
C PRO A 154 -2.84 -3.46 -53.72
N GLN A 155 -3.49 -4.47 -54.29
CA GLN A 155 -3.40 -5.86 -53.81
C GLN A 155 -1.98 -6.41 -54.01
N THR A 156 -1.42 -7.00 -52.95
CA THR A 156 -0.16 -7.74 -53.00
C THR A 156 -0.44 -9.22 -53.31
N PRO A 157 0.25 -9.86 -54.27
CA PRO A 157 0.01 -11.27 -54.58
C PRO A 157 0.59 -12.22 -53.52
N PRO A 158 0.01 -13.43 -53.39
CA PRO A 158 0.46 -14.44 -52.42
C PRO A 158 1.84 -15.01 -52.79
N GLN A 159 2.70 -15.18 -51.79
CA GLN A 159 3.94 -15.95 -51.89
C GLN A 159 3.60 -17.44 -51.68
N ASP A 160 3.76 -18.24 -52.72
CA ASP A 160 3.72 -19.71 -52.63
C ASP A 160 4.86 -20.23 -51.74
N SER A 161 4.55 -21.25 -50.94
CA SER A 161 5.50 -22.04 -50.12
C SER A 161 5.88 -23.34 -50.82
#